data_AF-T1I961-F1
#
_entry.id   AF-T1I961-F1
#
_cell.length_a   1.000
_cell.length_b   1.000
_cell.length_c   1.000
_cell.angle_alpha   90.00
_cell.angle_beta   90.00
_cell.angle_gamma   90.00
#
_symmetry.space_group_name_H-M   'P 1'
#
loop_
_entity.id
_entity.type
_entity.pdbx_description
1 polymer ?
#
loop_
_entity_poly.entity_id
_entity_poly.type
_entity_poly.pdbx_seq_one_letter_code
_entity_poly.pdbx_strand_id
1 'polypeptide(L)'
;MEMRFVDTDYLIRTDWNDIKLSTFAETFDRIWKDKMKEGIFKYKINFLKAKMLGGNFQFFAQLNIERAMKRRAPQILSSLTQPFDDKEVNHLSGNCYVLEKHPSKGYVFEIKALVDIHPIIRDIYKLTNFFTENKIAHNMYVTYGLCFERARFLERTTERDCIRIYIWARTYSQEIKVLDEFNPALCELFGHLLVKIPGNIEVLVKHPTEESYNQLTEEKVAEILENITHAPFNATKHKVQQLFAKVK
;
A
#
# COMPACT_ATOMS: atom_id res chain seq x y z
N MET A 1 -15.41 -11.35 21.27
CA MET A 1 -14.82 -10.33 22.16
C MET A 1 -15.06 -8.99 21.49
N GLU A 2 -15.90 -8.16 22.09
CA GLU A 2 -16.19 -6.81 21.59
C GLU A 2 -15.22 -5.85 22.28
N MET A 3 -14.48 -5.08 21.50
CA MET A 3 -13.63 -4.01 22.01
C MET A 3 -14.32 -2.68 21.71
N ARG A 4 -14.35 -1.78 22.70
CA ARG A 4 -14.86 -0.43 22.54
C ARG A 4 -13.73 0.54 22.82
N PHE A 5 -13.53 1.46 21.91
CA PHE A 5 -12.53 2.51 21.98
C PHE A 5 -13.24 3.86 21.81
N VAL A 6 -12.74 4.88 22.47
CA VAL A 6 -13.11 6.28 22.29
C VAL A 6 -11.97 7.03 21.58
N ASP A 7 -12.22 8.23 21.07
CA ASP A 7 -11.24 8.98 20.27
C ASP A 7 -9.89 9.18 20.99
N THR A 8 -9.89 9.28 22.32
CA THR A 8 -8.68 9.40 23.14
C THR A 8 -7.84 8.14 23.24
N ASP A 9 -8.37 6.98 22.83
CA ASP A 9 -7.63 5.71 22.79
C ASP A 9 -6.73 5.58 21.56
N TYR A 10 -6.91 6.48 20.59
CA TYR A 10 -6.11 6.59 19.39
C TYR A 10 -5.07 7.71 19.53
N LEU A 11 -3.92 7.54 18.89
CA LEU A 11 -2.97 8.63 18.71
C LEU A 11 -3.38 9.46 17.50
N ILE A 12 -4.12 10.54 17.74
CA ILE A 12 -4.36 11.59 16.74
C ILE A 12 -3.28 12.64 16.91
N ARG A 13 -2.03 12.29 16.55
CA ARG A 13 -0.88 13.19 16.69
C ARG A 13 -0.09 13.25 15.39
N THR A 14 0.54 14.40 15.17
CA THR A 14 1.47 14.67 14.07
C THR A 14 2.87 14.99 14.59
N ASP A 15 3.17 14.70 15.86
CA ASP A 15 4.51 14.83 16.44
C ASP A 15 5.16 13.44 16.47
N TRP A 16 6.24 13.31 15.73
CA TRP A 16 6.86 12.03 15.35
C TRP A 16 7.97 11.58 16.29
N ASN A 17 8.38 12.43 17.23
CA ASN A 17 9.36 12.06 18.25
C ASN A 17 8.72 11.38 19.47
N ASP A 18 7.39 11.36 19.54
CA ASP A 18 6.64 10.68 20.58
C ASP A 18 6.36 9.22 20.20
N ILE A 19 7.18 8.30 20.72
CA ILE A 19 7.12 6.86 20.44
C ILE A 19 6.11 6.16 21.36
N LYS A 20 5.36 6.90 22.19
CA LYS A 20 4.40 6.29 23.11
C LYS A 20 3.31 5.59 22.32
N LEU A 21 3.03 4.33 22.65
CA LEU A 21 1.91 3.58 22.08
C LEU A 21 0.59 4.13 22.60
N SER A 22 -0.46 4.06 21.78
CA SER A 22 -1.81 4.41 22.21
C SER A 22 -2.41 3.27 23.04
N THR A 23 -3.43 3.58 23.85
CA THR A 23 -4.21 2.56 24.58
C THR A 23 -4.74 1.49 23.63
N PHE A 24 -5.18 1.88 22.43
CA PHE A 24 -5.56 0.95 21.37
C PHE A 24 -4.40 0.02 20.97
N ALA A 25 -3.23 0.57 20.66
CA ALA A 25 -2.09 -0.21 20.19
C ALA A 25 -1.60 -1.22 21.24
N GLU A 26 -1.50 -0.80 22.51
CA GLU A 26 -1.13 -1.68 23.62
C GLU A 26 -2.17 -2.78 23.85
N THR A 27 -3.45 -2.42 23.83
CA THR A 27 -4.55 -3.38 24.02
C THR A 27 -4.59 -4.40 22.89
N PHE A 28 -4.43 -3.93 21.64
CA PHE A 28 -4.38 -4.78 20.45
C PHE A 28 -3.21 -5.75 20.51
N ASP A 29 -1.99 -5.29 20.81
CA ASP A 29 -0.79 -6.15 20.89
C ASP A 29 -0.94 -7.23 21.97
N ARG A 30 -1.44 -6.85 23.16
CA ARG A 30 -1.70 -7.81 24.25
C ARG A 30 -2.69 -8.88 23.83
N ILE A 31 -3.84 -8.48 23.30
CA ILE A 31 -4.89 -9.40 22.84
C ILE A 31 -4.36 -10.31 21.74
N TRP A 32 -3.63 -9.75 20.78
CA TRP A 32 -3.03 -10.50 19.68
C TRP A 32 -2.11 -11.61 20.22
N LYS A 33 -1.22 -11.26 21.15
CA LYS A 33 -0.31 -12.22 21.81
C LYS A 33 -1.07 -13.29 22.60
N ASP A 34 -2.11 -12.92 23.32
CA ASP A 34 -2.95 -13.88 24.07
C ASP A 34 -3.64 -14.86 23.12
N LYS A 35 -4.25 -14.35 22.03
CA LYS A 35 -4.92 -15.21 21.02
C LYS A 35 -3.93 -16.07 20.22
N MET A 36 -2.69 -15.61 20.06
CA MET A 36 -1.60 -16.42 19.50
C MET A 36 -1.21 -17.58 20.42
N LYS A 37 -1.20 -17.37 21.75
CA LYS A 37 -0.94 -18.43 22.74
C LYS A 37 -2.10 -19.44 22.82
N GLU A 38 -3.34 -18.96 22.71
CA GLU A 38 -4.54 -19.79 22.69
C GLU A 38 -4.70 -20.64 21.40
N GLY A 39 -3.85 -20.44 20.38
CA GLY A 39 -3.89 -21.23 19.15
C GLY A 39 -5.05 -20.88 18.21
N ILE A 40 -5.67 -19.71 18.38
CA ILE A 40 -6.82 -19.27 17.57
C ILE A 40 -6.44 -19.01 16.10
N PHE A 41 -5.18 -18.64 15.85
CA PHE A 41 -4.67 -18.39 14.51
C PHE A 41 -4.32 -19.70 13.80
N LYS A 42 -4.80 -19.86 12.55
CA LYS A 42 -4.60 -21.07 11.73
C LYS A 42 -3.11 -21.38 11.45
N TYR A 43 -2.27 -20.36 11.48
CA TYR A 43 -0.83 -20.49 11.37
C TYR A 43 -0.14 -19.29 12.01
N LYS A 44 1.13 -19.46 12.37
CA LYS A 44 1.95 -18.39 12.95
C LYS A 44 2.78 -17.77 11.84
N ILE A 45 2.76 -16.44 11.73
CA ILE A 45 3.71 -15.73 10.88
C ILE A 45 5.02 -15.65 11.67
N ASN A 46 5.90 -16.61 11.45
CA ASN A 46 7.25 -16.64 12.03
C ASN A 46 8.25 -16.03 11.02
N PHE A 47 9.52 -16.44 11.08
CA PHE A 47 10.57 -16.09 10.13
C PHE A 47 10.12 -16.33 8.67
N LEU A 48 9.64 -15.28 8.02
CA LEU A 48 9.35 -15.31 6.60
C LEU A 48 10.64 -15.06 5.84
N LYS A 49 10.86 -15.86 4.78
CA LYS A 49 11.97 -15.61 3.86
C LYS A 49 11.67 -14.30 3.13
N ALA A 50 12.58 -13.35 3.20
CA ALA A 50 12.42 -12.06 2.55
C ALA A 50 13.73 -11.58 1.94
N LYS A 51 13.63 -10.78 0.87
CA LYS A 51 14.76 -10.15 0.19
C LYS A 51 14.34 -8.78 -0.33
N MET A 52 15.30 -7.87 -0.38
CA MET A 52 15.21 -6.70 -1.23
C MET A 52 15.54 -7.14 -2.65
N LEU A 53 14.73 -6.74 -3.63
CA LEU A 53 15.05 -6.91 -5.04
C LEU A 53 16.12 -5.88 -5.41
N GLY A 54 17.10 -6.30 -6.23
CA GLY A 54 18.15 -5.42 -6.72
C GLY A 54 17.59 -4.47 -7.77
N GLY A 55 17.89 -3.18 -7.64
CA GLY A 55 17.45 -2.14 -8.56
C GLY A 55 17.23 -0.78 -7.87
N ASN A 56 16.54 0.11 -8.56
CA ASN A 56 16.31 1.49 -8.15
C ASN A 56 15.13 1.64 -7.18
N PHE A 57 14.10 0.81 -7.31
CA PHE A 57 12.89 0.90 -6.48
C PHE A 57 13.01 0.16 -5.15
N GLN A 58 13.94 -0.79 -5.07
CA GLN A 58 14.22 -1.63 -3.92
C GLN A 58 12.95 -2.29 -3.37
N PHE A 59 12.20 -2.98 -4.23
CA PHE A 59 10.99 -3.68 -3.77
C PHE A 59 11.32 -4.77 -2.75
N PHE A 60 10.46 -4.91 -1.74
CA PHE A 60 10.60 -5.91 -0.68
C PHE A 60 9.75 -7.13 -1.01
N ALA A 61 10.40 -8.24 -1.32
CA ALA A 61 9.74 -9.51 -1.61
C ALA A 61 9.75 -10.42 -0.39
N GLN A 62 8.59 -10.98 -0.05
CA GLN A 62 8.40 -11.87 1.08
C GLN A 62 7.67 -13.14 0.64
N LEU A 63 8.22 -14.29 1.02
CA LEU A 63 7.65 -15.61 0.76
C LEU A 63 6.91 -16.11 2.00
N ASN A 64 5.64 -16.49 1.82
CA ASN A 64 4.82 -17.08 2.88
C ASN A 64 4.18 -18.38 2.39
N ILE A 65 4.90 -19.49 2.56
CA ILE A 65 4.47 -20.83 2.12
C ILE A 65 3.18 -21.27 2.83
N GLU A 66 3.10 -21.05 4.15
CA GLU A 66 1.93 -21.44 4.94
C GLU A 66 0.67 -20.70 4.50
N ARG A 67 0.78 -19.44 4.07
CA ARG A 67 -0.34 -18.67 3.53
C ARG A 67 -0.91 -19.31 2.28
N ALA A 68 -0.08 -19.88 1.40
CA ALA A 68 -0.55 -20.56 0.19
C ALA A 68 -1.32 -21.85 0.54
N MET A 69 -0.82 -22.63 1.49
CA MET A 69 -1.40 -23.94 1.88
C MET A 69 -2.63 -23.81 2.77
N LYS A 70 -2.66 -22.81 3.66
CA LYS A 70 -3.67 -22.67 4.72
C LYS A 70 -4.67 -21.53 4.45
N ARG A 71 -4.69 -20.98 3.22
CA ARG A 71 -5.46 -19.78 2.86
C ARG A 71 -6.96 -19.87 3.21
N ARG A 72 -7.54 -18.72 3.62
CA ARG A 72 -8.99 -18.43 3.71
C ARG A 72 -9.33 -17.31 2.70
N ALA A 73 -10.61 -17.16 2.34
CA ALA A 73 -11.13 -16.02 1.56
C ALA A 73 -10.73 -14.66 2.20
N PRO A 74 -10.53 -13.59 1.40
CA PRO A 74 -9.79 -12.39 1.82
C PRO A 74 -10.47 -11.62 2.95
N GLN A 75 -9.71 -11.19 3.96
CA GLN A 75 -10.06 -10.13 4.90
C GLN A 75 -8.83 -9.27 5.26
N ILE A 76 -9.12 -8.06 5.78
CA ILE A 76 -8.35 -6.80 5.72
C ILE A 76 -7.06 -6.81 6.59
N LEU A 77 -6.04 -6.08 6.13
CA LEU A 77 -4.65 -6.03 6.61
C LEU A 77 -4.48 -5.28 7.95
N SER A 78 -3.43 -5.64 8.71
CA SER A 78 -3.21 -5.24 10.11
C SER A 78 -1.88 -4.52 10.43
N SER A 79 -1.09 -4.07 9.45
CA SER A 79 0.05 -3.16 9.73
C SER A 79 0.55 -2.45 8.46
N LEU A 80 1.01 -1.21 8.59
CA LEU A 80 1.24 -0.24 7.49
C LEU A 80 2.67 0.33 7.40
N THR A 81 3.60 -0.05 8.28
CA THR A 81 4.89 0.64 8.37
C THR A 81 5.96 -0.02 7.51
N GLN A 82 6.11 0.48 6.29
CA GLN A 82 7.25 0.20 5.41
C GLN A 82 7.87 1.52 4.93
N PRO A 83 9.20 1.65 4.95
CA PRO A 83 9.85 2.79 4.29
C PRO A 83 9.65 2.69 2.77
N PHE A 84 9.14 3.77 2.18
CA PHE A 84 8.89 3.91 0.75
C PHE A 84 9.66 5.12 0.21
N ASP A 85 10.20 4.99 -1.00
CA ASP A 85 10.99 6.01 -1.67
C ASP A 85 10.27 6.47 -2.95
N ASP A 86 9.52 7.58 -2.88
CA ASP A 86 8.82 8.22 -4.01
C ASP A 86 9.39 9.60 -4.34
N LYS A 87 10.72 9.70 -4.37
CA LYS A 87 11.47 10.93 -4.63
C LYS A 87 10.94 11.83 -5.76
N GLU A 88 10.10 11.33 -6.66
CA GLU A 88 9.62 12.05 -7.83
C GLU A 88 8.08 12.04 -7.95
N VAL A 89 7.43 12.88 -7.13
CA VAL A 89 6.04 13.30 -7.36
C VAL A 89 5.98 14.67 -8.03
N ASN A 90 5.12 14.79 -9.05
CA ASN A 90 4.89 16.03 -9.79
C ASN A 90 3.54 16.64 -9.38
N HIS A 91 3.45 17.96 -9.27
CA HIS A 91 2.17 18.62 -9.04
C HIS A 91 1.27 18.49 -10.28
N LEU A 92 -0.01 18.16 -10.07
CA LEU A 92 -0.99 18.04 -11.16
C LEU A 92 -1.93 19.24 -11.21
N SER A 93 -2.71 19.43 -10.14
CA SER A 93 -3.72 20.49 -10.00
C SER A 93 -4.29 20.50 -8.57
N GLY A 94 -4.65 21.66 -8.05
CA GLY A 94 -5.14 21.80 -6.68
C GLY A 94 -4.18 21.17 -5.66
N ASN A 95 -4.72 20.32 -4.76
CA ASN A 95 -3.94 19.56 -3.77
C ASN A 95 -3.40 18.22 -4.30
N CYS A 96 -3.58 17.94 -5.60
CA CYS A 96 -3.27 16.64 -6.21
C CYS A 96 -1.89 16.67 -6.88
N TYR A 97 -1.09 15.66 -6.57
CA TYR A 97 0.18 15.32 -7.19
C TYR A 97 0.05 13.98 -7.93
N VAL A 98 1.04 13.66 -8.76
CA VAL A 98 1.10 12.40 -9.51
C VAL A 98 2.43 11.70 -9.31
N LEU A 99 2.34 10.38 -9.19
CA LEU A 99 3.46 9.46 -9.14
C LEU A 99 3.63 8.85 -10.54
N GLU A 100 4.39 9.51 -11.41
CA GLU A 100 4.48 9.11 -12.83
C GLU A 100 5.66 8.22 -13.14
N LYS A 101 6.75 8.40 -12.38
CA LYS A 101 8.01 7.70 -12.61
C LYS A 101 8.10 6.38 -11.86
N HIS A 102 7.29 6.20 -10.82
CA HIS A 102 7.13 4.91 -10.17
C HIS A 102 6.34 3.95 -11.08
N PRO A 103 6.61 2.63 -11.03
CA PRO A 103 5.92 1.67 -11.87
C PRO A 103 4.41 1.63 -11.64
N SER A 104 3.97 1.73 -10.38
CA SER A 104 2.56 1.90 -10.01
C SER A 104 2.15 3.38 -10.10
N LYS A 105 1.65 3.79 -11.28
CA LYS A 105 1.28 5.18 -11.56
C LYS A 105 0.00 5.59 -10.85
N GLY A 106 0.02 6.71 -10.13
CA GLY A 106 -1.12 7.11 -9.30
C GLY A 106 -1.16 8.59 -8.96
N TYR A 107 -2.16 8.94 -8.16
CA TYR A 107 -2.39 10.27 -7.61
C TYR A 107 -1.99 10.29 -6.15
N VAL A 108 -1.42 11.41 -5.70
CA VAL A 108 -0.91 11.55 -4.33
C VAL A 108 -1.35 12.86 -3.72
N PHE A 109 -1.71 12.83 -2.44
CA PHE A 109 -2.06 13.98 -1.61
C PHE A 109 -1.23 13.96 -0.34
N GLU A 110 -1.08 15.12 0.29
CA GLU A 110 -0.27 15.30 1.49
C GLU A 110 -0.95 16.25 2.48
N ILE A 111 -1.22 15.76 3.69
CA ILE A 111 -1.75 16.53 4.81
C ILE A 111 -0.58 16.86 5.74
N LYS A 112 -0.23 18.15 5.86
CA LYS A 112 0.89 18.63 6.69
C LYS A 112 0.42 19.08 8.06
N ALA A 113 -0.81 19.60 8.16
CA ALA A 113 -1.40 20.12 9.38
C ALA A 113 -2.91 19.84 9.44
N LEU A 114 -3.51 20.03 10.63
CA LEU A 114 -4.95 19.82 10.85
C LEU A 114 -5.84 20.66 9.93
N VAL A 115 -5.39 21.87 9.58
CA VAL A 115 -6.10 22.77 8.67
C VAL A 115 -6.23 22.20 7.25
N ASP A 116 -5.31 21.31 6.84
CA ASP A 116 -5.29 20.72 5.51
C ASP A 116 -6.28 19.56 5.36
N ILE A 117 -6.73 18.97 6.47
CA ILE A 117 -7.55 17.75 6.46
C ILE A 117 -8.83 17.97 5.63
N HIS A 118 -9.63 18.97 5.98
CA HIS A 118 -10.92 19.19 5.30
C HIS A 118 -10.79 19.48 3.79
N PRO A 119 -9.94 20.41 3.32
CA PRO A 119 -9.80 20.65 1.88
C PRO A 119 -9.27 19.43 1.13
N ILE A 120 -8.30 18.70 1.69
CA ILE A 120 -7.71 17.52 1.03
C ILE A 120 -8.68 16.35 0.98
N ILE A 121 -9.38 16.06 2.08
CA ILE A 121 -10.39 15.00 2.11
C ILE A 121 -11.54 15.31 1.13
N ARG A 122 -11.91 16.57 0.96
CA ARG A 122 -12.88 16.98 -0.07
C ARG A 122 -12.39 16.65 -1.48
N ASP A 123 -11.13 16.91 -1.78
CA ASP A 123 -10.56 16.62 -3.10
C ASP A 123 -10.38 15.10 -3.33
N ILE A 124 -9.96 14.36 -2.31
CA ILE A 124 -9.93 12.89 -2.32
C ILE A 124 -11.34 12.34 -2.61
N TYR A 125 -12.36 12.85 -1.92
CA TYR A 125 -13.75 12.43 -2.14
C TYR A 125 -14.19 12.67 -3.58
N LYS A 126 -13.90 13.85 -4.15
CA LYS A 126 -14.20 14.13 -5.57
C LYS A 126 -13.52 13.13 -6.49
N LEU A 127 -12.25 12.81 -6.26
CA LEU A 127 -11.50 11.85 -7.09
C LEU A 127 -12.09 10.44 -7.00
N THR A 128 -12.33 9.94 -5.79
CA THR A 128 -12.88 8.60 -5.58
C THR A 128 -14.32 8.50 -6.07
N ASN A 129 -15.11 9.57 -5.93
CA ASN A 129 -16.46 9.64 -6.48
C ASN A 129 -16.43 9.61 -8.01
N PHE A 130 -15.56 10.42 -8.64
CA PHE A 130 -15.33 10.38 -10.08
C PHE A 130 -14.95 8.98 -10.57
N PHE A 131 -14.02 8.29 -9.90
CA PHE A 131 -13.68 6.91 -10.26
C PHE A 131 -14.86 5.96 -10.11
N THR A 132 -15.62 6.07 -9.01
CA THR A 132 -16.79 5.21 -8.76
C THR A 132 -17.88 5.41 -9.82
N GLU A 133 -18.24 6.66 -10.12
CA GLU A 133 -19.24 7.00 -11.15
C GLU A 133 -18.83 6.51 -12.55
N ASN A 134 -17.53 6.52 -12.84
CA ASN A 134 -16.97 6.06 -14.11
C ASN A 134 -16.56 4.57 -14.10
N LYS A 135 -16.90 3.81 -13.04
CA LYS A 135 -16.60 2.38 -12.88
C LYS A 135 -15.11 2.05 -12.99
N ILE A 136 -14.25 2.96 -12.52
CA ILE A 136 -12.80 2.78 -12.49
C ILE A 136 -12.43 2.12 -11.16
N ALA A 137 -11.88 0.90 -11.25
CA ALA A 137 -11.34 0.23 -10.08
C ALA A 137 -10.16 1.03 -9.53
N HIS A 138 -10.11 1.18 -8.20
CA HIS A 138 -9.06 1.95 -7.56
C HIS A 138 -8.68 1.40 -6.18
N ASN A 139 -7.45 1.67 -5.78
CA ASN A 139 -6.95 1.43 -4.43
C ASN A 139 -6.54 2.75 -3.80
N MET A 140 -6.81 2.88 -2.50
CA MET A 140 -6.36 4.00 -1.67
C MET A 140 -5.46 3.47 -0.57
N TYR A 141 -4.33 4.13 -0.35
CA TYR A 141 -3.41 3.88 0.73
C TYR A 141 -3.12 5.16 1.49
N VAL A 142 -3.11 5.05 2.81
CA VAL A 142 -2.78 6.16 3.70
C VAL A 142 -1.59 5.74 4.53
N THR A 143 -0.54 6.57 4.52
CA THR A 143 0.67 6.31 5.29
C THR A 143 1.26 7.60 5.78
N TYR A 144 2.05 7.51 6.83
CA TYR A 144 2.95 8.57 7.20
C TYR A 144 4.08 8.67 6.17
N GLY A 145 4.41 9.89 5.78
CA GLY A 145 5.40 10.23 4.78
C GLY A 145 6.24 11.43 5.22
N LEU A 146 7.23 11.76 4.41
CA LEU A 146 7.98 13.01 4.52
C LEU A 146 7.36 14.04 3.56
N CYS A 147 7.30 15.32 3.91
CA CYS A 147 6.68 16.34 3.07
C CYS A 147 7.33 16.34 1.69
N PHE A 148 6.56 16.45 0.59
CA PHE A 148 7.11 16.38 -0.78
C PHE A 148 8.27 17.36 -1.01
N GLU A 149 8.19 18.55 -0.42
CA GLU A 149 9.25 19.56 -0.47
C GLU A 149 10.56 19.06 0.15
N ARG A 150 10.49 18.36 1.29
CA ARG A 150 11.67 17.82 1.98
C ARG A 150 12.16 16.53 1.32
N ALA A 151 11.23 15.69 0.85
CA ALA A 151 11.54 14.40 0.23
C ALA A 151 12.39 14.53 -1.04
N ARG A 152 12.32 15.69 -1.73
CA ARG A 152 13.16 15.99 -2.90
C ARG A 152 14.65 16.13 -2.61
N PHE A 153 15.01 16.48 -1.37
CA PHE A 153 16.39 16.82 -0.99
C PHE A 153 17.04 15.80 -0.06
N LEU A 154 16.27 14.84 0.46
CA LEU A 154 16.76 13.81 1.37
C LEU A 154 16.82 12.47 0.67
N GLU A 155 18.01 11.89 0.57
CA GLU A 155 18.16 10.50 0.16
C GLU A 155 17.88 9.58 1.35
N ARG A 156 16.83 8.76 1.24
CA ARG A 156 16.49 7.64 2.15
C ARG A 156 16.53 8.03 3.63
N THR A 157 15.40 8.54 4.13
CA THR A 157 15.22 8.87 5.55
C THR A 157 14.07 8.08 6.18
N THR A 158 14.18 7.83 7.48
CA THR A 158 13.09 7.31 8.32
C THR A 158 12.21 8.43 8.88
N GLU A 159 12.59 9.69 8.69
CA GLU A 159 11.81 10.83 9.13
C GLU A 159 10.46 10.90 8.42
N ARG A 160 9.43 11.25 9.19
CA ARG A 160 8.07 11.47 8.72
C ARG A 160 7.59 12.78 9.34
N ASP A 161 6.85 13.57 8.58
CA ASP A 161 6.31 14.86 9.03
C ASP A 161 4.93 15.18 8.45
N CYS A 162 4.35 14.27 7.66
CA CYS A 162 3.03 14.43 7.06
C CYS A 162 2.31 13.09 6.89
N ILE A 163 1.01 13.17 6.58
CA ILE A 163 0.23 12.02 6.08
C ILE A 163 0.19 12.13 4.56
N ARG A 164 0.56 11.05 3.87
CA ARG A 164 0.41 10.93 2.43
C ARG A 164 -0.71 9.95 2.10
N ILE A 165 -1.50 10.31 1.10
CA ILE A 165 -2.61 9.51 0.60
C ILE A 165 -2.37 9.24 -0.88
N TYR A 166 -2.29 7.97 -1.24
CA TYR A 166 -2.05 7.52 -2.61
C TYR A 166 -3.31 6.85 -3.13
N ILE A 167 -3.68 7.19 -4.36
CA ILE A 167 -4.85 6.66 -5.03
C ILE A 167 -4.43 6.19 -6.42
N TRP A 168 -4.56 4.89 -6.67
CA TRP A 168 -4.24 4.30 -7.96
C TRP A 168 -5.51 3.89 -8.69
N ALA A 169 -5.76 4.50 -9.84
CA ALA A 169 -6.64 3.91 -10.83
C ALA A 169 -5.96 2.65 -11.38
N ARG A 170 -6.72 1.57 -11.53
CA ARG A 170 -6.16 0.28 -11.95
C ARG A 170 -7.10 -0.51 -12.84
N THR A 171 -6.52 -1.37 -13.67
CA THR A 171 -7.25 -2.32 -14.49
C THR A 171 -8.00 -3.29 -13.58
N TYR A 172 -9.23 -3.63 -13.96
CA TYR A 172 -10.07 -4.49 -13.15
C TYR A 172 -9.47 -5.89 -13.03
N SER A 173 -9.50 -6.48 -11.83
CA SER A 173 -8.76 -7.71 -11.53
C SER A 173 -9.18 -8.94 -12.35
N GLN A 174 -10.37 -8.93 -12.96
CA GLN A 174 -10.81 -10.03 -13.85
C GLN A 174 -10.19 -9.98 -15.25
N GLU A 175 -9.72 -8.81 -15.69
CA GLU A 175 -9.12 -8.63 -17.02
C GLU A 175 -7.64 -9.01 -17.02
N ILE A 176 -7.02 -9.12 -15.84
CA ILE A 176 -5.61 -9.44 -15.70
C ILE A 176 -5.46 -10.93 -15.34
N LYS A 177 -5.25 -11.77 -16.36
CA LYS A 177 -4.97 -13.21 -16.19
C LYS A 177 -3.49 -13.55 -15.92
N VAL A 178 -2.59 -12.55 -15.96
CA VAL A 178 -1.13 -12.74 -16.11
C VAL A 178 -0.36 -12.22 -14.89
N LEU A 179 -0.75 -12.65 -13.69
CA LEU A 179 -0.05 -12.24 -12.46
C LEU A 179 0.23 -13.49 -11.63
N ASP A 180 1.09 -14.35 -12.15
CA ASP A 180 1.38 -15.64 -11.55
C ASP A 180 2.26 -15.50 -10.30
N GLU A 181 3.07 -14.43 -10.22
CA GLU A 181 4.08 -14.24 -9.19
C GLU A 181 3.55 -13.59 -7.90
N PHE A 182 2.63 -12.63 -8.00
CA PHE A 182 1.94 -12.03 -6.84
C PHE A 182 0.59 -11.44 -7.24
N ASN A 183 -0.25 -11.05 -6.27
CA ASN A 183 -1.51 -10.35 -6.53
C ASN A 183 -1.35 -8.89 -6.16
N PRO A 184 -1.19 -7.96 -7.12
CA PRO A 184 -1.14 -6.55 -6.82
C PRO A 184 -2.48 -6.12 -6.24
N ALA A 185 -2.48 -5.69 -4.99
CA ALA A 185 -3.66 -5.12 -4.35
C ALA A 185 -3.34 -3.73 -3.82
N LEU A 186 -2.57 -3.65 -2.75
CA LEU A 186 -2.38 -2.39 -2.04
C LEU A 186 -0.93 -2.19 -1.63
N CYS A 187 -0.43 -3.05 -0.74
CA CYS A 187 0.97 -3.01 -0.32
C CYS A 187 1.91 -3.35 -1.48
N GLU A 188 1.45 -4.18 -2.42
CA GLU A 188 2.20 -4.51 -3.63
C GLU A 188 2.35 -3.31 -4.57
N LEU A 189 1.38 -2.38 -4.59
CA LEU A 189 1.52 -1.11 -5.32
C LEU A 189 2.59 -0.20 -4.68
N PHE A 190 2.98 -0.45 -3.43
CA PHE A 190 4.14 0.18 -2.76
C PHE A 190 5.41 -0.66 -2.84
N GLY A 191 5.39 -1.79 -3.54
CA GLY A 191 6.55 -2.67 -3.61
C GLY A 191 6.73 -3.61 -2.43
N HIS A 192 5.71 -3.81 -1.58
CA HIS A 192 5.67 -4.96 -0.66
C HIS A 192 5.03 -6.15 -1.35
N LEU A 193 5.84 -7.14 -1.71
CA LEU A 193 5.40 -8.23 -2.55
C LEU A 193 5.22 -9.49 -1.72
N LEU A 194 3.98 -9.96 -1.58
CA LEU A 194 3.71 -11.30 -1.10
C LEU A 194 3.78 -12.28 -2.27
N VAL A 195 4.93 -12.92 -2.43
CA VAL A 195 5.21 -13.84 -3.54
C VAL A 195 4.35 -15.09 -3.39
N LYS A 196 3.64 -15.44 -4.47
CA LYS A 196 2.87 -16.67 -4.60
C LYS A 196 3.79 -17.84 -4.90
N ILE A 197 3.31 -19.02 -4.54
CA ILE A 197 3.91 -20.28 -4.97
C ILE A 197 2.98 -20.88 -6.01
N PRO A 198 3.41 -21.04 -7.27
CA PRO A 198 2.60 -21.66 -8.30
C PRO A 198 2.43 -23.15 -8.00
N GLY A 199 1.21 -23.68 -8.20
CA GLY A 199 0.94 -25.11 -8.09
C GLY A 199 -0.34 -25.48 -7.35
N ASN A 200 -0.75 -26.75 -7.50
CA ASN A 200 -1.84 -27.34 -6.73
C ASN A 200 -1.42 -27.50 -5.26
N ILE A 201 -2.31 -27.14 -4.33
CA ILE A 201 -2.11 -27.27 -2.88
C ILE A 201 -1.58 -28.66 -2.50
N GLU A 202 -2.10 -29.74 -3.09
CA GLU A 202 -1.66 -31.10 -2.79
C GLU A 202 -0.19 -31.37 -3.16
N VAL A 203 0.28 -30.75 -4.25
CA VAL A 203 1.67 -30.84 -4.70
C VAL A 203 2.55 -29.97 -3.80
N LEU A 204 2.10 -28.76 -3.47
CA LEU A 204 2.83 -27.82 -2.61
C LEU A 204 3.04 -28.35 -1.19
N VAL A 205 2.10 -29.14 -0.67
CA VAL A 205 2.24 -29.82 0.62
C VAL A 205 3.39 -30.84 0.60
N LYS A 206 3.58 -31.54 -0.53
CA LYS A 206 4.57 -32.62 -0.66
C LYS A 206 5.94 -32.12 -1.13
N HIS A 207 5.95 -31.13 -2.01
CA HIS A 207 7.15 -30.59 -2.67
C HIS A 207 7.04 -29.05 -2.77
N PRO A 208 7.34 -28.31 -1.70
CA PRO A 208 7.37 -26.86 -1.76
C PRO A 208 8.49 -26.38 -2.69
N THR A 209 8.16 -25.47 -3.62
CA THR A 209 9.13 -24.79 -4.48
C THR A 209 9.24 -23.31 -4.09
N GLU A 210 10.43 -22.75 -4.26
CA GLU A 210 10.72 -21.33 -4.06
C GLU A 210 11.12 -20.64 -5.37
N GLU A 211 10.92 -21.31 -6.51
CA GLU A 211 11.41 -20.87 -7.81
C GLU A 211 10.94 -19.45 -8.16
N SER A 212 9.63 -19.19 -8.06
CA SER A 212 9.08 -17.85 -8.32
C SER A 212 9.66 -16.78 -7.40
N TYR A 213 9.96 -17.11 -6.14
CA TYR A 213 10.61 -16.18 -5.23
C TYR A 213 12.05 -15.92 -5.64
N ASN A 214 12.81 -16.96 -5.98
CA ASN A 214 14.21 -16.84 -6.34
C ASN A 214 14.40 -16.08 -7.67
N GLN A 215 13.53 -16.33 -8.65
CA GLN A 215 13.56 -15.72 -9.99
C GLN A 215 12.92 -14.33 -10.06
N LEU A 216 12.17 -13.90 -9.03
CA LEU A 216 11.55 -12.57 -9.03
C LEU A 216 12.63 -11.47 -9.08
N THR A 217 12.54 -10.61 -10.10
CA THR A 217 13.39 -9.43 -10.28
C THR A 217 12.59 -8.14 -10.15
N GLU A 218 13.28 -7.01 -9.93
CA GLU A 218 12.62 -5.71 -9.82
C GLU A 218 11.96 -5.29 -11.14
N GLU A 219 12.58 -5.59 -12.28
CA GLU A 219 12.07 -5.28 -13.61
C GLU A 219 10.74 -5.99 -13.85
N LYS A 220 10.63 -7.27 -13.45
CA LYS A 220 9.39 -8.03 -13.59
C LYS A 220 8.26 -7.46 -12.74
N VAL A 221 8.59 -7.02 -11.53
CA VAL A 221 7.63 -6.35 -10.64
C VAL A 221 7.21 -5.01 -11.23
N ALA A 222 8.15 -4.22 -11.72
CA ALA A 222 7.86 -2.93 -12.35
C ALA A 222 6.92 -3.11 -13.56
N GLU A 223 7.19 -4.08 -14.43
CA GLU A 223 6.32 -4.43 -15.56
C GLU A 223 4.90 -4.77 -15.10
N ILE A 224 4.76 -5.60 -14.06
CA ILE A 224 3.47 -5.96 -13.47
C ILE A 224 2.71 -4.73 -12.96
N LEU A 225 3.38 -3.88 -12.18
CA LEU A 225 2.76 -2.68 -11.59
C LEU A 225 2.38 -1.66 -12.67
N GLU A 226 3.19 -1.55 -13.71
CA GLU A 226 2.92 -0.67 -14.84
C GLU A 226 1.71 -1.15 -15.64
N ASN A 227 1.67 -2.45 -15.98
CA ASN A 227 0.57 -3.05 -16.76
C ASN A 227 -0.81 -2.83 -16.12
N ILE A 228 -0.90 -2.79 -14.79
CA ILE A 228 -2.17 -2.61 -14.09
C ILE A 228 -2.54 -1.16 -13.83
N THR A 229 -1.60 -0.21 -13.88
CA THR A 229 -1.86 1.19 -13.51
C THR A 229 -1.74 2.17 -14.68
N HIS A 230 -0.88 1.88 -15.67
CA HIS A 230 -0.51 2.82 -16.73
C HIS A 230 -1.70 3.28 -17.57
N ALA A 231 -2.45 2.35 -18.15
CA ALA A 231 -3.58 2.68 -19.02
C ALA A 231 -4.71 3.43 -18.27
N PRO A 232 -5.19 2.95 -17.09
CA PRO A 232 -6.16 3.69 -16.29
C PRO A 232 -5.68 5.07 -15.83
N PHE A 233 -4.42 5.19 -15.42
CA PHE A 233 -3.82 6.47 -15.03
C PHE A 233 -3.85 7.46 -16.18
N ASN A 234 -3.34 7.09 -17.35
CA ASN A 234 -3.32 7.97 -18.53
C ASN A 234 -4.73 8.35 -19.00
N ALA A 235 -5.67 7.40 -18.99
CA ALA A 235 -7.05 7.65 -19.39
C ALA A 235 -7.78 8.63 -18.45
N THR A 236 -7.35 8.74 -17.19
CA THR A 236 -8.00 9.57 -16.18
C THR A 236 -7.29 10.91 -15.93
N LYS A 237 -5.98 10.99 -16.16
CA LYS A 237 -5.12 12.11 -15.75
C LYS A 237 -5.65 13.48 -16.15
N HIS A 238 -6.04 13.66 -17.41
CA HIS A 238 -6.54 14.95 -17.89
C HIS A 238 -7.85 15.37 -17.21
N LYS A 239 -8.79 14.43 -17.04
CA LYS A 239 -10.07 14.67 -16.36
C LYS A 239 -9.85 14.99 -14.87
N VAL A 240 -8.92 14.29 -14.22
CA VAL A 240 -8.55 14.57 -12.82
C VAL A 240 -7.90 15.94 -12.69
N GLN A 241 -7.07 16.35 -13.64
CA GLN A 241 -6.50 17.70 -13.66
C GLN A 241 -7.59 18.78 -13.71
N GLN A 242 -8.59 18.58 -14.56
CA GLN A 242 -9.76 19.47 -14.69
C GLN A 242 -10.63 19.47 -13.43
N LEU A 243 -10.80 18.33 -12.77
CA LEU A 243 -11.59 18.18 -11.53
C LEU A 243 -11.11 19.11 -10.40
N PHE A 244 -9.82 19.43 -10.40
CA PHE A 244 -9.19 20.29 -9.39
C PHE A 244 -8.74 21.64 -9.93
N ALA A 245 -8.97 21.93 -11.21
CA ALA A 245 -8.70 23.25 -11.75
C ALA A 245 -9.58 24.27 -11.02
N LYS A 246 -8.99 25.40 -10.62
CA LYS A 246 -9.77 26.50 -10.05
C LYS A 246 -10.76 26.99 -11.11
N VAL A 247 -12.05 27.03 -10.76
CA VAL A 247 -13.05 27.77 -11.56
C VAL A 247 -12.58 29.22 -11.56
N LYS A 248 -12.33 29.77 -12.75
CA LYS A 248 -11.98 31.18 -12.93
C LYS A 248 -13.15 32.07 -12.57
#